data_AF-A0A964MC77-F1
#
_entry.id   AF-A0A964MC77-F1
#
_cell.length_a   1.000
_cell.length_b   1.000
_cell.length_c   1.000
_cell.angle_alpha   90.00
_cell.angle_beta   90.00
_cell.angle_gamma   90.00
#
_symmetry.space_group_name_H-M   'P 1'
#
loop_
_entity.id
_entity.type
_entity.pdbx_description
1 polymer ?
#
loop_
_entity_poly.entity_id
_entity_poly.type
_entity_poly.pdbx_seq_one_letter_code
_entity_poly.pdbx_strand_id
1 'polypeptide(L)'
;MNTTDTSCKMVNIYLYSRYERFWHWLQSALIAILLVTGFEANGLFKLFGFKAAVEIHNFVGLGWLISFAFFVFWLFTTGEWRQYVPTTRRMVEVVRYYMYGIFRG
;
A
#
# COMPACT_ATOMS: atom_id res chain seq x y z
N MET A 1 -21.16 -45.62 -9.35
CA MET A 1 -20.16 -44.87 -8.56
C MET A 1 -20.55 -43.40 -8.69
N ASN A 2 -21.23 -42.84 -7.69
CA ASN A 2 -21.88 -41.52 -7.79
C ASN A 2 -20.87 -40.40 -7.55
N THR A 3 -20.68 -39.55 -8.56
CA THR A 3 -19.89 -38.31 -8.49
C THR A 3 -20.78 -37.17 -8.02
N THR A 4 -21.08 -37.11 -6.72
CA THR A 4 -21.80 -35.96 -6.13
C THR A 4 -20.81 -34.90 -5.66
N ASP A 5 -20.73 -33.84 -6.45
CA ASP A 5 -20.81 -32.45 -6.00
C ASP A 5 -19.83 -32.02 -4.87
N THR A 6 -18.57 -31.76 -5.24
CA THR A 6 -17.70 -30.90 -4.44
C THR A 6 -18.14 -29.45 -4.65
N SER A 7 -19.10 -28.97 -3.85
CA SER A 7 -19.36 -27.55 -3.69
C SER A 7 -18.05 -26.90 -3.23
N CYS A 8 -17.33 -26.25 -4.17
CA CYS A 8 -16.07 -25.59 -3.90
C CYS A 8 -16.34 -24.42 -2.93
N LYS A 9 -16.05 -24.64 -1.65
CA LYS A 9 -16.26 -23.64 -0.62
C LYS A 9 -15.25 -22.52 -0.84
N MET A 10 -15.70 -21.41 -1.43
CA MET A 10 -14.87 -20.23 -1.64
C MET A 10 -14.45 -19.65 -0.29
N VAL A 11 -13.19 -19.81 0.07
CA VAL A 11 -12.60 -19.23 1.30
C VAL A 11 -12.03 -17.87 0.96
N ASN A 12 -12.47 -16.83 1.67
CA ASN A 12 -11.89 -15.50 1.52
C ASN A 12 -10.55 -15.45 2.25
N ILE A 13 -9.47 -15.21 1.51
CA ILE A 13 -8.11 -15.11 2.04
C ILE A 13 -7.75 -13.63 2.10
N TYR A 14 -7.54 -13.12 3.31
CA TYR A 14 -7.06 -11.75 3.51
C TYR A 14 -5.53 -11.75 3.49
N LEU A 15 -4.96 -11.18 2.43
CA LEU A 15 -3.51 -10.98 2.30
C LEU A 15 -3.01 -9.89 3.26
N TYR A 16 -3.78 -8.81 3.40
CA TYR A 16 -3.43 -7.68 4.27
C TYR A 16 -4.25 -7.66 5.55
N SER A 17 -3.58 -7.43 6.66
CA SER A 17 -4.18 -7.23 7.97
C SER A 17 -4.95 -5.89 8.05
N ARG A 18 -5.84 -5.76 9.04
CA ARG A 18 -6.52 -4.48 9.31
C ARG A 18 -5.53 -3.36 9.66
N TYR A 19 -4.44 -3.72 10.33
CA TYR A 19 -3.36 -2.82 10.69
C TYR A 19 -2.70 -2.22 9.45
N GLU A 20 -2.24 -3.05 8.51
CA GLU A 20 -1.57 -2.57 7.28
C GLU A 20 -2.45 -1.63 6.47
N ARG A 21 -3.75 -1.94 6.38
CA ARG A 21 -4.73 -1.04 5.72
C ARG A 21 -4.82 0.31 6.42
N PHE A 22 -4.93 0.32 7.75
CA PHE A 22 -5.01 1.56 8.52
C PHE A 22 -3.75 2.41 8.32
N TRP A 23 -2.56 1.81 8.39
CA TRP A 23 -1.29 2.53 8.19
C TRP A 23 -1.14 3.06 6.78
N HIS A 24 -1.53 2.30 5.77
CA HIS A 24 -1.51 2.75 4.40
C HIS A 24 -2.41 3.98 4.21
N TRP A 25 -3.62 3.97 4.76
CA TRP A 25 -4.55 5.11 4.67
C TRP A 25 -4.06 6.34 5.46
N LEU A 26 -3.49 6.13 6.65
CA LEU A 26 -2.86 7.20 7.43
C LEU A 26 -1.72 7.85 6.63
N GLN A 27 -0.82 7.04 6.08
CA GLN A 27 0.29 7.48 5.24
C GLN A 27 -0.20 8.23 4.00
N SER A 28 -1.23 7.71 3.33
CA SER A 28 -1.83 8.35 2.16
C SER A 28 -2.38 9.73 2.49
N ALA A 29 -3.06 9.88 3.63
CA ALA A 29 -3.59 11.17 4.07
C ALA A 29 -2.46 12.18 4.38
N LEU A 30 -1.40 11.74 5.06
CA LEU A 30 -0.23 12.58 5.35
C LEU A 30 0.47 13.05 4.06
N ILE A 31 0.68 12.14 3.10
CA ILE A 31 1.29 12.47 1.80
C ILE A 31 0.41 13.43 1.01
N ALA A 32 -0.92 13.26 1.03
CA ALA A 32 -1.83 14.19 0.36
C ALA A 32 -1.71 15.61 0.93
N ILE A 33 -1.62 15.76 2.26
CA ILE A 33 -1.40 17.07 2.89
C ILE A 33 -0.03 17.64 2.51
N LEU A 34 1.02 16.82 2.47
CA LEU A 34 2.36 17.23 2.03
C LEU A 34 2.36 17.72 0.59
N LEU A 35 1.66 17.03 -0.31
CA LEU A 35 1.52 17.45 -1.71
C LEU A 35 0.81 18.81 -1.81
N VAL A 36 -0.34 18.96 -1.14
CA VAL A 36 -1.12 20.21 -1.19
C VAL A 36 -0.29 21.39 -0.64
N THR A 37 0.29 21.23 0.54
CA THR A 37 1.10 22.29 1.18
C THR A 37 2.40 22.56 0.43
N GLY A 38 3.01 21.53 -0.16
CA GLY A 38 4.21 21.65 -0.98
C GLY A 38 3.93 22.41 -2.29
N PHE A 39 2.84 22.11 -2.97
CA PHE A 39 2.45 22.85 -4.17
C PHE A 39 2.09 24.31 -3.88
N GLU A 40 1.40 24.57 -2.76
CA GLU A 40 1.15 25.94 -2.30
C GLU A 40 2.44 26.70 -2.00
N ALA A 41 3.40 26.08 -1.29
CA ALA A 41 4.69 26.69 -1.00
C ALA A 41 5.51 27.01 -2.27
N ASN A 42 5.30 26.25 -3.36
CA ASN A 42 5.90 26.49 -4.67
C ASN A 42 5.11 27.50 -5.54
N GLY A 43 4.00 28.06 -5.04
CA GLY A 43 3.26 29.13 -5.71
C GLY A 43 2.26 28.68 -6.77
N LEU A 44 1.91 27.39 -6.84
CA LEU A 44 0.90 26.87 -7.78
C LEU A 44 -0.52 27.39 -7.48
N PHE A 45 -0.83 27.61 -6.21
CA PHE A 45 -2.10 28.17 -5.73
C PHE A 45 -1.92 28.75 -4.32
N LYS A 46 -2.96 29.38 -3.77
CA LYS A 46 -2.96 29.96 -2.41
C LYS A 46 -4.23 29.53 -1.67
N LEU A 47 -4.07 28.78 -0.57
CA LEU A 47 -5.16 28.34 0.32
C LEU A 47 -4.97 28.93 1.73
N PHE A 48 -3.80 28.72 2.34
CA PHE A 48 -3.46 29.16 3.71
C PHE A 48 -2.48 30.33 3.74
N GLY A 49 -1.70 30.52 2.67
CA GLY A 49 -0.58 31.46 2.59
C GLY A 49 0.77 30.79 2.91
N PHE A 50 1.84 31.31 2.30
CA PHE A 50 3.17 30.69 2.30
C PHE A 50 3.67 30.27 3.69
N LYS A 51 3.60 31.16 4.68
CA LYS A 51 4.07 30.87 6.04
C LYS A 51 3.36 29.66 6.65
N ALA A 52 2.02 29.67 6.60
CA ALA A 52 1.20 28.58 7.15
C ALA A 52 1.41 27.27 6.37
N ALA A 53 1.49 27.34 5.03
CA ALA A 53 1.75 26.17 4.20
C ALA A 53 3.09 25.50 4.56
N VAL A 54 4.16 26.27 4.74
CA VAL A 54 5.49 25.74 5.12
C VAL A 54 5.49 25.19 6.54
N GLU A 55 4.86 25.87 7.51
CA GLU A 55 4.76 25.38 8.90
C GLU A 55 4.01 24.04 8.96
N ILE A 56 2.85 23.93 8.28
CA ILE A 56 2.07 22.70 8.21
C ILE A 56 2.89 21.61 7.48
N HIS A 57 3.52 21.94 6.35
CA HIS A 57 4.32 20.97 5.60
C HIS A 57 5.45 20.38 6.44
N ASN A 58 6.18 21.21 7.18
CA ASN A 58 7.27 20.76 8.04
C ASN A 58 6.79 19.89 9.20
N PHE A 59 5.69 20.29 9.86
CA PHE A 59 5.10 19.51 10.94
C PHE A 59 4.59 18.14 10.46
N VAL A 60 3.84 18.13 9.37
CA VAL A 60 3.30 16.91 8.76
C VAL A 60 4.44 16.04 8.22
N GLY A 61 5.50 16.63 7.66
CA GLY A 61 6.66 15.91 7.14
C GLY A 61 7.43 15.19 8.25
N LEU A 62 7.63 15.87 9.39
CA LEU A 62 8.22 15.23 10.57
C LEU A 62 7.32 14.12 11.12
N GLY A 63 6.01 14.36 11.22
CA GLY A 63 5.03 13.34 11.62
C GLY A 63 5.02 12.13 10.69
N TRP A 64 5.17 12.36 9.39
CA TRP A 64 5.28 11.32 8.37
C TRP A 64 6.55 10.48 8.54
N LEU A 65 7.71 11.11 8.79
CA LEU A 65 8.96 10.40 9.08
C LEU A 65 8.88 9.54 10.34
N ILE A 66 8.29 10.09 11.42
CA ILE A 66 8.06 9.35 12.67
C ILE A 66 7.12 8.15 12.39
N SER A 67 6.00 8.39 11.71
CA SER A 67 5.06 7.35 11.30
C SER A 67 5.74 6.26 10.45
N PHE A 68 6.63 6.63 9.55
CA PHE A 68 7.39 5.70 8.72
C PHE A 68 8.36 4.85 9.56
N ALA A 69 9.07 5.47 10.51
CA ALA A 69 9.94 4.73 11.43
C ALA A 69 9.17 3.68 12.25
N PHE A 70 7.97 4.02 12.75
CA PHE A 70 7.09 3.06 13.43
C PHE A 70 6.61 1.94 12.51
N PHE A 71 6.26 2.25 11.26
CA PHE A 71 5.87 1.23 10.27
C PHE A 71 7.01 0.24 10.00
N VAL A 72 8.23 0.74 9.80
CA VAL A 72 9.42 -0.10 9.61
C VAL A 72 9.66 -0.98 10.84
N PHE A 73 9.62 -0.40 12.04
CA PHE A 73 9.73 -1.16 13.30
C PHE A 73 8.69 -2.28 13.40
N TRP A 74 7.43 -1.99 13.07
CA TRP A 74 6.37 -2.98 13.06
C TRP A 74 6.62 -4.09 12.05
N LEU A 75 7.00 -3.75 10.83
CA LEU A 75 7.28 -4.70 9.75
C LEU A 75 8.37 -5.70 10.14
N PHE A 76 9.40 -5.23 10.87
CA PHE A 76 10.46 -6.09 11.40
C PHE A 76 10.00 -6.97 12.57
N THR A 77 9.29 -6.41 13.54
CA THR A 77 8.90 -7.13 14.76
C THR A 77 7.80 -8.17 14.53
N THR A 78 6.89 -7.92 13.59
CA THR A 78 5.80 -8.85 13.25
C THR A 78 6.19 -9.93 12.25
N GLY A 79 7.31 -9.75 11.53
CA GLY A 79 7.74 -10.70 10.49
C GLY A 79 6.92 -10.60 9.20
N GLU A 80 6.02 -9.62 9.09
CA GLU A 80 5.21 -9.37 7.90
C GLU A 80 6.06 -9.08 6.66
N TRP A 81 7.33 -8.68 6.82
CA TRP A 81 8.27 -8.52 5.71
C TRP A 81 8.43 -9.79 4.85
N ARG A 82 8.21 -10.98 5.42
CA ARG A 82 8.34 -12.26 4.72
C ARG A 82 7.37 -12.40 3.55
N GLN A 83 6.19 -11.78 3.62
CA GLN A 83 5.22 -11.81 2.52
C GLN A 83 5.72 -11.06 1.27
N TYR A 84 6.67 -10.13 1.44
CA TYR A 84 7.21 -9.30 0.37
C TYR A 84 8.44 -9.93 -0.30
N VAL A 85 8.92 -11.08 0.17
CA VAL A 85 10.05 -11.78 -0.46
C VAL A 85 9.55 -12.41 -1.77
N PRO A 86 9.99 -11.91 -2.93
CA PRO A 86 9.50 -12.42 -4.20
C PRO A 86 10.05 -13.83 -4.46
N THR A 87 9.21 -14.72 -4.98
CA THR A 87 9.66 -15.99 -5.56
C THR A 87 9.68 -15.89 -7.08
N THR A 88 10.76 -16.37 -7.70
CA THR A 88 10.88 -16.44 -9.16
C THR A 88 10.35 -17.77 -9.73
N ARG A 89 9.95 -18.70 -8.86
CA ARG A 89 9.53 -20.04 -9.26
C ARG A 89 8.25 -19.94 -10.11
N ARG A 90 8.28 -20.56 -11.29
CA ARG A 90 7.16 -20.59 -12.25
C ARG A 90 6.74 -19.24 -12.84
N MET A 91 7.56 -18.20 -12.74
CA MET A 91 7.27 -16.90 -13.38
C MET A 91 7.03 -17.03 -14.90
N VAL A 92 7.76 -17.93 -15.58
CA VAL A 92 7.55 -18.19 -17.02
C VAL A 92 6.17 -18.79 -17.30
N GLU A 93 5.66 -19.66 -16.42
CA GLU A 93 4.32 -20.25 -16.55
C GLU A 93 3.24 -19.20 -16.32
N VAL A 94 3.40 -18.35 -15.31
CA VAL A 94 2.51 -17.22 -15.01
C VAL A 94 2.46 -16.25 -16.20
N VAL A 95 3.62 -15.85 -16.72
CA VAL A 95 3.72 -14.97 -17.89
C VAL A 95 3.04 -15.60 -19.11
N ARG A 96 3.34 -16.87 -19.44
CA ARG A 96 2.69 -17.57 -20.56
C ARG A 96 1.17 -17.67 -20.39
N TYR A 97 0.71 -17.93 -19.17
CA TYR A 97 -0.72 -18.02 -18.86
C TYR A 97 -1.43 -16.69 -19.11
N TYR A 98 -0.91 -15.59 -18.57
CA TYR A 98 -1.52 -14.27 -18.75
C TYR A 98 -1.37 -13.70 -20.16
N MET A 99 -0.27 -14.01 -20.86
CA MET A 99 -0.08 -13.55 -22.24
C MET A 99 -0.97 -14.30 -23.23
N TYR A 100 -1.32 -15.55 -22.96
CA TYR A 100 -1.91 -16.42 -23.98
C TYR A 100 -2.86 -17.50 -23.45
N GLY A 101 -2.52 -18.15 -22.33
CA GLY A 101 -3.34 -19.21 -21.74
C GLY A 101 -4.76 -18.78 -21.38
N ILE A 102 -4.96 -17.55 -20.93
CA ILE A 102 -6.28 -16.99 -20.56
C ILE A 102 -7.27 -16.91 -21.75
N PHE A 103 -6.77 -16.84 -22.98
CA PHE A 103 -7.59 -16.76 -24.19
C PHE A 103 -7.90 -18.12 -24.81
N ARG A 104 -7.32 -19.20 -24.26
CA ARG A 104 -7.34 -20.56 -24.80
C ARG A 104 -8.18 -21.54 -23.96
N GLY A 105 -9.12 -20.99 -23.18
CA GLY A 105 -9.97 -21.70 -22.20
C GLY A 105 -10.41 -23.11 -22.60
#